data_AF-A0A3M2B6X3-F1
#
_entry.id   AF-A0A3M2B6X3-F1
#
_cell.length_a   1.000
_cell.length_b   1.000
_cell.length_c   1.000
_cell.angle_alpha   90.00
_cell.angle_beta   90.00
_cell.angle_gamma   90.00
#
_symmetry.space_group_name_H-M   'P 1'
#
loop_
_entity.id
_entity.type
_entity.pdbx_description
1 polymer ?
#
loop_
_entity_poly.entity_id
_entity_poly.type
_entity_poly.pdbx_seq_one_letter_code
_entity_poly.pdbx_strand_id
1 'polypeptide(L)'
;MINIVLFLIGAVVAAMMTTGADSHFESDGQSVTVSLLHMVAAKQVAFVDGWLGVTAAAGESGDQIALDIAQCERQFTVPAGLSVSKGDIVYITVADVTGHTPNDTAYSTSAGAGKIAFFKATSNKDTTNNVVTGIVLPNLAS
;
A
#
# COMPACT_ATOMS: atom_id res chain seq x y z
N MET A 1 31.32 -19.60 -69.98
CA MET A 1 29.95 -19.81 -69.46
C MET A 1 30.02 -19.67 -67.95
N ILE A 2 29.29 -18.70 -67.41
CA ILE A 2 29.20 -18.37 -65.98
C ILE A 2 28.20 -19.32 -65.32
N ASN A 3 28.54 -19.88 -64.16
CA ASN A 3 27.55 -20.45 -63.24
C ASN A 3 27.78 -19.87 -61.84
N ILE A 4 26.98 -18.86 -61.52
CA ILE A 4 26.80 -18.36 -60.16
C ILE A 4 25.82 -19.33 -59.49
N VAL A 5 26.28 -20.02 -58.45
CA VAL A 5 25.39 -20.74 -57.53
C VAL A 5 25.26 -19.88 -56.27
N LEU A 6 24.12 -19.20 -56.18
CA LEU A 6 23.68 -18.41 -55.04
C LEU A 6 23.26 -19.37 -53.91
N PHE A 7 24.01 -19.43 -52.82
CA PHE A 7 23.60 -20.19 -51.63
C PHE A 7 22.86 -19.26 -50.66
N LEU A 8 21.56 -19.53 -50.48
CA LEU A 8 20.66 -18.77 -49.62
C LEU A 8 21.05 -18.95 -48.14
N ILE A 9 21.25 -17.83 -47.45
CA ILE A 9 21.45 -17.75 -46.01
C ILE A 9 20.12 -18.04 -45.31
N GLY A 10 19.98 -19.22 -44.71
CA GLY A 10 18.87 -19.55 -43.82
C GLY A 10 19.13 -18.99 -42.43
N ALA A 11 18.68 -17.76 -42.17
CA ALA A 11 18.66 -17.20 -40.82
C ALA A 11 17.54 -17.87 -40.01
N VAL A 12 17.91 -18.81 -39.13
CA VAL A 12 17.02 -19.31 -38.08
C VAL A 12 16.91 -18.21 -37.03
N VAL A 13 15.81 -17.45 -37.06
CA VAL A 13 15.50 -16.48 -36.00
C VAL A 13 14.96 -17.25 -34.81
N ALA A 14 15.80 -17.48 -33.80
CA ALA A 14 15.36 -17.96 -32.51
C ALA A 14 14.52 -16.87 -31.86
N ALA A 15 13.21 -17.11 -31.71
CA ALA A 15 12.34 -16.22 -30.94
C ALA A 15 12.82 -16.24 -29.48
N MET A 16 13.44 -15.16 -29.03
CA MET A 16 13.72 -14.96 -27.62
C MET A 16 12.36 -14.85 -26.91
N MET A 17 11.99 -15.86 -26.13
CA MET A 17 10.88 -15.75 -25.18
C MET A 17 11.29 -14.69 -24.15
N THR A 18 10.82 -13.46 -24.34
CA THR A 18 11.04 -12.38 -23.37
C THR A 18 10.29 -12.72 -22.09
N THR A 19 11.00 -13.22 -21.09
CA THR A 19 10.45 -13.44 -19.75
C THR A 19 9.86 -12.13 -19.22
N GLY A 20 8.60 -12.16 -18.75
CA GLY A 20 7.89 -10.98 -18.22
C GLY A 20 6.95 -10.27 -19.20
N ALA A 21 6.72 -10.82 -20.40
CA ALA A 21 5.75 -10.27 -21.36
C ALA A 21 4.28 -10.58 -20.98
N ASP A 22 4.05 -11.70 -20.30
CA ASP A 22 2.71 -12.13 -19.90
C ASP A 22 2.42 -11.71 -18.45
N SER A 23 1.19 -11.27 -18.19
CA SER A 23 0.66 -11.04 -16.85
C SER A 23 -0.55 -11.95 -16.60
N HIS A 24 -0.69 -12.39 -15.36
CA HIS A 24 -1.83 -13.18 -14.91
C HIS A 24 -2.57 -12.40 -13.83
N PHE A 25 -3.91 -12.44 -13.92
CA PHE A 25 -4.75 -11.84 -12.91
C PHE A 25 -4.96 -12.85 -11.77
N GLU A 26 -4.51 -12.47 -10.57
CA GLU A 26 -4.67 -13.28 -9.36
C GLU A 26 -5.80 -12.76 -8.47
N SER A 27 -5.93 -11.43 -8.35
CA SER A 27 -6.89 -10.78 -7.46
C SER A 27 -6.98 -9.27 -7.75
N ASP A 28 -8.05 -8.63 -7.29
CA ASP A 28 -8.23 -7.17 -7.27
C ASP A 28 -7.29 -6.44 -6.29
N GLY A 29 -6.53 -7.19 -5.47
CA GLY A 29 -5.51 -6.63 -4.57
C GLY A 29 -6.08 -5.73 -3.48
N GLN A 30 -7.35 -5.93 -3.11
CA GLN A 30 -8.03 -5.10 -2.11
C GLN A 30 -7.66 -5.44 -0.67
N SER A 31 -7.09 -6.63 -0.44
CA SER A 31 -6.58 -7.04 0.85
C SER A 31 -5.33 -7.90 0.69
N VAL A 32 -4.52 -7.92 1.74
CA VAL A 32 -3.32 -8.76 1.84
C VAL A 32 -3.37 -9.53 3.16
N THR A 33 -3.06 -10.82 3.12
CA THR A 33 -2.90 -11.63 4.33
C THR A 33 -1.53 -11.35 4.93
N VAL A 34 -1.50 -10.95 6.20
CA VAL A 34 -0.28 -10.60 6.94
C VAL A 34 -0.16 -11.45 8.21
N SER A 35 1.07 -11.68 8.66
CA SER A 35 1.33 -12.41 9.90
C SER A 35 1.56 -11.43 11.04
N LEU A 36 0.80 -11.57 12.12
CA LEU A 36 0.90 -10.68 13.26
C LEU A 36 2.04 -11.08 14.19
N LEU A 37 2.87 -10.11 14.57
CA LEU A 37 3.85 -10.26 15.65
C LEU A 37 3.34 -9.69 16.97
N HIS A 38 2.30 -8.85 16.91
CA HIS A 38 1.69 -8.18 18.06
C HIS A 38 0.16 -8.19 17.95
N MET A 39 -0.51 -8.02 19.10
CA MET A 39 -1.96 -7.93 19.16
C MET A 39 -2.48 -6.69 18.43
N VAL A 40 -3.53 -6.86 17.64
CA VAL A 40 -4.21 -5.80 16.90
C VAL A 40 -5.72 -5.84 17.14
N ALA A 41 -6.37 -4.68 17.24
CA ALA A 41 -7.82 -4.59 17.27
C ALA A 41 -8.40 -4.72 15.85
N ALA A 42 -9.70 -5.00 15.74
CA ALA A 42 -10.40 -4.95 14.46
C ALA A 42 -10.61 -3.50 14.00
N LYS A 43 -10.57 -3.26 12.68
CA LYS A 43 -10.77 -1.95 12.05
C LYS A 43 -9.76 -0.89 12.49
N GLN A 44 -8.58 -1.29 12.97
CA GLN A 44 -7.51 -0.36 13.33
C GLN A 44 -6.56 -0.12 12.16
N VAL A 45 -5.91 1.03 12.14
CA VAL A 45 -4.80 1.29 11.20
C VAL A 45 -3.61 0.46 11.66
N ALA A 46 -3.03 -0.32 10.75
CA ALA A 46 -1.87 -1.14 11.06
C ALA A 46 -0.83 -1.13 9.95
N PHE A 47 0.44 -1.22 10.35
CA PHE A 47 1.57 -1.44 9.48
C PHE A 47 2.22 -2.79 9.80
N VAL A 48 2.09 -3.75 8.88
CA VAL A 48 2.50 -5.15 9.05
C VAL A 48 3.14 -5.63 7.75
N ASP A 49 4.29 -6.31 7.82
CA ASP A 49 4.98 -6.89 6.66
C ASP A 49 5.19 -5.92 5.48
N GLY A 50 5.41 -4.63 5.77
CA GLY A 50 5.59 -3.58 4.75
C GLY A 50 4.29 -2.99 4.19
N TRP A 51 3.13 -3.49 4.62
CA TRP A 51 1.81 -3.03 4.19
C TRP A 51 1.17 -2.13 5.24
N LEU A 52 0.70 -0.96 4.80
CA LEU A 52 -0.11 -0.04 5.61
C LEU A 52 -1.58 -0.15 5.23
N GLY A 53 -2.46 -0.48 6.16
CA GLY A 53 -3.88 -0.63 5.86
C GLY A 53 -4.75 -0.67 7.10
N VAL A 54 -5.96 -1.22 6.97
CA VAL A 54 -6.92 -1.36 8.05
C VAL A 54 -7.16 -2.84 8.35
N THR A 55 -7.05 -3.25 9.61
CA THR A 55 -7.26 -4.66 9.98
C THR A 55 -8.72 -5.07 9.76
N ALA A 56 -8.95 -6.20 9.07
CA ALA A 56 -10.30 -6.72 8.87
C ALA A 56 -10.89 -7.34 10.14
N ALA A 57 -10.03 -7.90 10.99
CA ALA A 57 -10.38 -8.55 12.25
C ALA A 57 -9.33 -8.23 13.33
N ALA A 58 -9.68 -8.50 14.59
CA ALA A 58 -8.71 -8.51 15.68
C ALA A 58 -7.89 -9.82 15.62
N GLY A 59 -6.68 -9.80 16.17
CA GLY A 59 -5.82 -10.97 16.24
C GLY A 59 -4.68 -10.81 17.23
N GLU A 60 -4.06 -11.92 17.59
CA GLU A 60 -2.90 -12.01 18.49
C GLU A 60 -1.61 -12.32 17.72
N SER A 61 -0.49 -12.33 18.43
CA SER A 61 0.81 -12.73 17.86
C SER A 61 0.75 -14.19 17.37
N GLY A 62 1.15 -14.42 16.11
CA GLY A 62 1.09 -15.71 15.44
C GLY A 62 -0.15 -15.91 14.57
N ASP A 63 -1.16 -15.05 14.69
CA ASP A 63 -2.35 -15.11 13.81
C ASP A 63 -2.05 -14.55 12.41
N GLN A 64 -2.81 -15.04 11.43
CA GLN A 64 -2.88 -14.46 10.10
C GLN A 64 -4.20 -13.74 9.93
N ILE A 65 -4.14 -12.46 9.58
CA ILE A 65 -5.33 -11.65 9.34
C ILE A 65 -5.27 -10.97 7.97
N ALA A 66 -6.44 -10.62 7.45
CA ALA A 66 -6.51 -9.76 6.26
C ALA A 66 -6.33 -8.30 6.66
N LEU A 67 -5.40 -7.63 6.00
CA LEU A 67 -5.23 -6.18 6.02
C LEU A 67 -5.89 -5.60 4.77
N ASP A 68 -6.90 -4.75 4.98
CA ASP A 68 -7.63 -4.06 3.92
C ASP A 68 -6.81 -2.86 3.43
N ILE A 69 -6.50 -2.88 2.14
CA ILE A 69 -5.73 -1.86 1.42
C ILE A 69 -6.54 -1.30 0.25
N ALA A 70 -7.85 -1.56 0.22
CA ALA A 70 -8.73 -1.14 -0.86
C ALA A 70 -8.80 0.40 -0.92
N GLN A 71 -8.74 0.94 -2.13
CA GLN A 71 -8.95 2.36 -2.39
C GLN A 71 -10.43 2.72 -2.20
N CYS A 72 -10.81 2.92 -0.95
CA CYS A 72 -12.17 3.24 -0.55
C CYS A 72 -12.18 4.39 0.46
N GLU A 73 -13.32 5.07 0.55
CA GLU A 73 -13.52 6.15 1.50
C GLU A 73 -13.83 5.59 2.89
N ARG A 74 -13.08 6.05 3.89
CA ARG A 74 -13.24 5.67 5.30
C ARG A 74 -13.09 6.88 6.20
N GLN A 75 -13.57 6.73 7.42
CA GLN A 75 -13.31 7.67 8.49
C GLN A 75 -12.13 7.20 9.34
N PHE A 76 -11.23 8.13 9.62
CA PHE A 76 -10.04 7.90 10.43
C PHE A 76 -10.02 8.86 11.60
N THR A 77 -9.76 8.35 12.79
CA THR A 77 -9.39 9.18 13.94
C THR A 77 -7.90 9.48 13.82
N VAL A 78 -7.55 10.77 13.75
CA VAL A 78 -6.17 11.25 13.68
C VAL A 78 -5.77 11.95 14.97
N PRO A 79 -4.47 12.16 15.24
CA PRO A 79 -4.03 12.86 16.44
C PRO A 79 -4.59 14.28 16.56
N ALA A 80 -4.87 14.72 17.80
CA ALA A 80 -5.50 16.02 18.05
C ALA A 80 -4.67 17.20 17.52
N GLY A 81 -3.33 17.11 17.58
CA GLY A 81 -2.41 18.13 17.08
C GLY A 81 -2.24 18.17 15.56
N LEU A 82 -2.74 17.17 14.83
CA LEU A 82 -2.62 17.13 13.37
C LEU A 82 -3.70 17.98 12.70
N SER A 83 -3.30 19.02 11.99
CA SER A 83 -4.20 19.78 11.12
C SER A 83 -4.38 19.03 9.80
N VAL A 84 -5.62 18.69 9.44
CA VAL A 84 -5.96 18.04 8.16
C VAL A 84 -7.12 18.77 7.52
N SER A 85 -6.92 19.23 6.29
CA SER A 85 -7.92 19.87 5.44
C SER A 85 -8.30 18.97 4.27
N LYS A 86 -9.46 19.22 3.67
CA LYS A 86 -9.86 18.55 2.43
C LYS A 86 -8.78 18.73 1.36
N GLY A 87 -8.35 17.62 0.77
CA GLY A 87 -7.31 17.57 -0.26
C GLY A 87 -5.91 17.24 0.27
N ASP A 88 -5.67 17.36 1.57
CA ASP A 88 -4.40 16.98 2.18
C ASP A 88 -4.17 15.47 2.08
N ILE A 89 -2.90 15.08 1.99
CA ILE A 89 -2.49 13.68 2.11
C ILE A 89 -1.93 13.50 3.51
N VAL A 90 -2.45 12.51 4.22
CA VAL A 90 -1.91 12.08 5.51
C VAL A 90 -0.91 10.95 5.26
N TYR A 91 0.25 11.09 5.87
CA TYR A 91 1.37 10.17 5.80
C TYR A 91 1.61 9.54 7.17
N ILE A 92 2.14 8.31 7.17
CA ILE A 92 2.58 7.59 8.36
C ILE A 92 4.09 7.40 8.31
N THR A 93 4.81 7.90 9.32
CA THR A 93 6.23 7.61 9.54
C THR A 93 6.39 6.19 10.07
N VAL A 94 7.04 5.32 9.29
CA VAL A 94 7.16 3.88 9.62
C VAL A 94 7.98 3.66 10.89
N ALA A 95 9.01 4.47 11.12
CA ALA A 95 9.85 4.39 12.32
C ALA A 95 9.08 4.65 13.62
N ASP A 96 7.93 5.33 13.55
CA ASP A 96 7.09 5.69 14.70
C ASP A 96 5.92 4.70 14.90
N VAL A 97 5.95 3.55 14.22
CA VAL A 97 4.98 2.45 14.44
C VAL A 97 5.45 1.59 15.61
N THR A 98 4.56 1.29 16.55
CA THR A 98 4.83 0.40 17.69
C THR A 98 3.76 -0.68 17.77
N GLY A 99 4.18 -1.95 17.83
CA GLY A 99 3.25 -3.06 17.92
C GLY A 99 2.25 -3.13 16.76
N HIS A 100 2.73 -2.85 15.53
CA HIS A 100 1.93 -2.68 14.30
C HIS A 100 1.01 -1.46 14.25
N THR A 101 0.88 -0.68 15.33
CA THR A 101 -0.01 0.49 15.36
C THR A 101 0.81 1.78 15.19
N PRO A 102 0.43 2.68 14.26
CA PRO A 102 1.06 4.00 14.19
C PRO A 102 0.79 4.81 15.47
N ASN A 103 1.83 5.33 16.11
CA ASN A 103 1.69 6.24 17.24
C ASN A 103 1.19 7.63 16.78
N ASP A 104 0.74 8.46 17.71
CA ASP A 104 0.28 9.83 17.39
C ASP A 104 1.34 10.66 16.65
N THR A 105 2.62 10.48 16.98
CA THR A 105 3.72 11.18 16.30
C THR A 105 4.00 10.68 14.89
N ALA A 106 3.48 9.51 14.52
CA ALA A 106 3.68 8.94 13.19
C ALA A 106 2.89 9.70 12.11
N TYR A 107 1.82 10.40 12.47
CA TYR A 107 0.95 11.07 11.51
C TYR A 107 1.51 12.43 11.09
N SER A 108 1.52 12.69 9.79
CA SER A 108 2.00 13.96 9.23
C SER A 108 1.23 14.31 7.94
N THR A 109 1.06 15.60 7.65
CA THR A 109 0.56 16.07 6.34
C THR A 109 1.68 16.44 5.36
N SER A 110 2.93 16.15 5.73
CA SER A 110 4.12 16.44 4.91
C SER A 110 4.79 15.15 4.47
N ALA A 111 5.01 15.02 3.17
CA ALA A 111 5.82 13.95 2.58
C ALA A 111 7.26 13.98 3.11
N GLY A 112 7.99 12.86 2.97
CA GLY A 112 9.39 12.77 3.36
C GLY A 112 9.90 11.34 3.39
N ALA A 113 11.21 11.18 3.59
CA ALA A 113 11.84 9.87 3.73
C ALA A 113 11.25 9.10 4.93
N GLY A 114 11.05 7.79 4.76
CA GLY A 114 10.49 6.92 5.80
C GLY A 114 9.01 7.11 6.08
N LYS A 115 8.30 7.86 5.22
CA LYS A 115 6.85 8.09 5.33
C LYS A 115 6.09 7.44 4.18
N ILE A 116 4.98 6.79 4.50
CA ILE A 116 4.08 6.16 3.53
C ILE A 116 2.81 7.01 3.44
N ALA A 117 2.38 7.34 2.23
CA ALA A 117 1.10 8.01 2.01
C ALA A 117 -0.04 7.05 2.39
N PHE A 118 -0.93 7.48 3.28
CA PHE A 118 -1.98 6.63 3.82
C PHE A 118 -3.34 6.91 3.20
N PHE A 119 -3.85 8.14 3.36
CA PHE A 119 -5.12 8.53 2.75
C PHE A 119 -5.08 9.98 2.28
N LYS A 120 -5.93 10.28 1.29
CA LYS A 120 -6.22 11.65 0.87
C LYS A 120 -7.54 12.11 1.46
N ALA A 121 -7.51 13.20 2.22
CA ALA A 121 -8.68 13.72 2.92
C ALA A 121 -9.74 14.23 1.93
N THR A 122 -10.97 13.78 2.09
CA THR A 122 -12.14 14.23 1.31
C THR A 122 -13.01 15.22 2.08
N SER A 123 -12.78 15.33 3.40
CA SER A 123 -13.35 16.34 4.30
C SER A 123 -12.28 17.05 5.12
N ASN A 124 -12.64 18.17 5.75
CA ASN A 124 -11.82 18.74 6.82
C ASN A 124 -11.90 17.84 8.07
N LYS A 125 -10.90 17.94 8.95
CA LYS A 125 -10.95 17.31 10.28
C LYS A 125 -12.09 17.90 11.12
N ASP A 126 -12.91 17.04 11.70
CA ASP A 126 -13.77 17.40 12.83
C ASP A 126 -12.89 17.62 14.06
N THR A 127 -12.77 18.86 14.52
CA THR A 127 -11.95 19.23 15.67
C THR A 127 -12.48 18.72 17.00
N THR A 128 -13.76 18.33 17.07
CA THR A 128 -14.38 17.81 18.30
C THR A 128 -14.02 16.35 18.52
N ASN A 129 -14.09 15.54 17.46
CA ASN A 129 -13.87 14.09 17.53
C ASN A 129 -12.54 13.63 16.93
N ASN A 130 -11.77 14.56 16.35
CA ASN A 130 -10.53 14.30 15.59
C ASN A 130 -10.71 13.31 14.44
N VAL A 131 -11.88 13.31 13.80
CA VAL A 131 -12.21 12.41 12.69
C VAL A 131 -12.01 13.12 11.36
N VAL A 132 -11.43 12.41 10.38
CA VAL A 132 -11.27 12.85 9.00
C VAL A 132 -11.81 11.76 8.08
N THR A 133 -12.65 12.14 7.11
CA THR A 133 -13.00 11.24 6.00
C THR A 133 -11.95 11.34 4.90
N GLY A 134 -11.50 10.21 4.38
CA GLY A 134 -10.53 10.18 3.30
C GLY A 134 -10.50 8.86 2.54
N ILE A 135 -9.93 8.91 1.33
CA ILE A 135 -9.76 7.74 0.46
C ILE A 135 -8.39 7.15 0.73
N VAL A 136 -8.34 5.86 1.08
CA VAL A 136 -7.08 5.11 1.24
C VAL A 136 -6.31 5.12 -0.08
N LEU A 137 -5.01 5.41 0.01
CA LEU A 137 -4.12 5.44 -1.14
C LEU A 137 -3.39 4.10 -1.29
N PRO A 138 -3.09 3.67 -2.53
CA PRO A 138 -2.27 2.49 -2.74
C PRO A 138 -0.87 2.73 -2.15
N ASN A 139 -0.42 1.80 -1.32
CA ASN A 139 0.82 1.87 -0.60
C ASN A 139 1.97 1.28 -1.43
N LEU A 140 2.83 2.14 -1.96
CA LEU A 140 4.16 1.72 -2.41
C LEU A 140 5.11 2.00 -1.25
N ALA A 141 5.50 0.97 -0.49
CA ALA A 141 6.62 1.10 0.41
C ALA A 141 7.87 1.39 -0.44
N SER A 142 8.42 2.59 -0.31
CA SER A 142 9.66 3.01 -0.97
C SER A 142 10.88 2.51 -0.23
#